data_AF-A0A9X1WC77-F1
#
_entry.id   AF-A0A9X1WC77-F1
#
_cell.length_a   1.000
_cell.length_b   1.000
_cell.length_c   1.000
_cell.angle_alpha   90.00
_cell.angle_beta   90.00
_cell.angle_gamma   90.00
#
_symmetry.space_group_name_H-M   'P 1'
#
loop_
_entity.id
_entity.type
_entity.pdbx_description
1 polymer ?
#
loop_
_entity_poly.entity_id
_entity_poly.type
_entity_poly.pdbx_seq_one_letter_code
_entity_poly.pdbx_strand_id
1 'polypeptide(L)'
;MLNENHAFVIDFPELKLDIVQLNHDDPIFKAKLQKYHELDYDIRQLEVSGSPIDDSNMHDLKLQRMELKDELYQQLTEHHQQG
;
A
#
# COMPACT_ATOMS: atom_id res chain seq x y z
N MET A 1 -8.15 8.04 -14.38
CA MET A 1 -7.37 8.83 -13.41
C MET A 1 -7.37 8.01 -12.12
N LEU A 2 -6.32 7.22 -11.89
CA LEU A 2 -6.16 6.37 -10.69
C LEU A 2 -5.69 7.25 -9.53
N ASN A 3 -6.52 8.21 -9.14
CA ASN A 3 -6.13 9.34 -8.29
C ASN A 3 -6.37 9.08 -6.80
N GLU A 4 -6.54 7.83 -6.42
CA GLU A 4 -7.17 7.48 -5.17
C GLU A 4 -6.29 6.46 -4.45
N ASN A 5 -5.36 6.99 -3.64
CA ASN A 5 -4.55 6.29 -2.64
C ASN A 5 -5.43 5.67 -1.51
N HIS A 6 -6.60 5.16 -1.87
CA HIS A 6 -7.73 5.02 -0.95
C HIS A 6 -7.59 3.76 -0.12
N ALA A 7 -7.04 2.67 -0.66
CA ALA A 7 -6.87 1.44 0.11
C ALA A 7 -6.09 1.70 1.42
N PHE A 8 -4.94 2.36 1.32
CA PHE A 8 -4.10 2.65 2.47
C PHE A 8 -4.68 3.75 3.38
N VAL A 9 -5.28 4.79 2.81
CA VAL A 9 -5.96 5.86 3.58
C VAL A 9 -7.19 5.34 4.33
N ILE A 10 -7.89 4.34 3.79
CA ILE A 10 -9.04 3.69 4.44
C ILE A 10 -8.57 2.81 5.61
N ASP A 11 -7.45 2.11 5.45
CA ASP A 11 -6.81 1.35 6.53
C ASP A 11 -6.36 2.26 7.69
N PHE A 12 -5.91 3.49 7.38
CA PHE A 12 -5.36 4.45 8.35
C PHE A 12 -5.97 5.85 8.20
N PRO A 13 -7.26 6.05 8.52
CA PRO A 13 -7.95 7.31 8.31
C PRO A 13 -7.42 8.44 9.20
N GLU A 14 -6.88 8.10 10.38
CA GLU A 14 -6.27 9.04 11.31
C GLU A 14 -4.96 9.63 10.79
N LEU A 15 -4.20 8.86 10.00
CA LEU A 15 -2.91 9.27 9.40
C LEU A 15 -3.10 9.83 7.99
N LYS A 16 -4.34 10.12 7.56
CA LYS A 16 -4.63 10.60 6.21
C LYS A 16 -3.84 11.85 5.84
N LEU A 17 -3.68 12.78 6.78
CA LEU A 17 -2.92 14.02 6.56
C LEU A 17 -1.44 13.72 6.31
N ASP A 18 -0.83 12.90 7.17
CA ASP A 18 0.55 12.43 7.04
C ASP A 18 0.78 11.68 5.72
N ILE A 19 -0.16 10.80 5.33
CA ILE A 19 -0.11 10.08 4.05
C ILE A 19 -0.08 11.06 2.88
N VAL A 20 -0.97 12.06 2.87
CA VAL A 20 -1.02 13.06 1.79
C VAL A 20 0.26 13.89 1.76
N GLN A 21 0.77 14.27 2.92
CA GLN A 21 1.99 15.05 3.06
C GLN A 21 3.21 14.27 2.58
N LEU A 22 3.46 13.07 3.11
CA LEU A 22 4.56 12.20 2.68
C LEU A 22 4.44 11.80 1.20
N ASN A 23 3.23 11.56 0.70
CA ASN A 23 3.05 11.26 -0.73
C ASN A 23 3.39 12.46 -1.64
N HIS A 24 3.38 13.68 -1.12
CA HIS A 24 3.78 14.88 -1.86
C HIS A 24 5.27 15.21 -1.66
N ASP A 25 5.75 15.14 -0.43
CA ASP A 25 7.08 15.57 0.00
C ASP A 25 8.14 14.48 -0.23
N ASP A 26 7.77 13.22 -0.02
CA ASP A 26 8.67 12.08 -0.11
C ASP A 26 8.37 11.19 -1.35
N PRO A 27 9.24 11.24 -2.39
CA PRO A 27 9.05 10.46 -3.61
C PRO A 27 9.21 8.95 -3.38
N ILE A 28 9.91 8.53 -2.33
CA ILE A 28 10.13 7.11 -2.00
C ILE A 28 8.84 6.52 -1.44
N PHE A 29 8.19 7.21 -0.50
CA PHE A 29 6.89 6.89 0.07
C PHE A 29 5.84 6.83 -1.02
N LYS A 30 5.81 7.82 -1.91
CA LYS A 30 4.92 7.82 -3.07
C LYS A 30 5.12 6.60 -3.98
N ALA A 31 6.37 6.18 -4.22
CA ALA A 31 6.65 5.00 -5.02
C ALA A 31 6.20 3.71 -4.32
N LYS A 32 6.48 3.57 -3.02
CA LYS A 32 6.03 2.43 -2.20
C LYS A 32 4.50 2.34 -2.10
N LEU A 33 3.84 3.49 -1.93
CA LEU A 33 2.39 3.57 -1.85
C LEU A 33 1.74 3.15 -3.17
N GLN A 34 2.24 3.64 -4.31
CA GLN A 34 1.79 3.16 -5.63
C GLN A 34 1.98 1.65 -5.77
N LYS A 35 3.15 1.12 -5.41
CA LYS A 35 3.42 -0.32 -5.48
C LYS A 35 2.46 -1.14 -4.61
N TYR A 36 2.15 -0.65 -3.40
CA TYR A 36 1.15 -1.28 -2.52
C TYR A 36 -0.22 -1.35 -3.19
N HIS A 37 -0.65 -0.27 -3.86
CA HIS A 37 -1.93 -0.21 -4.56
C HIS A 37 -1.97 -1.13 -5.78
N GLU A 38 -0.93 -1.13 -6.60
CA GLU A 38 -0.81 -2.02 -7.75
C GLU A 38 -0.90 -3.47 -7.31
N LEU A 39 -0.21 -3.82 -6.23
CA LEU A 39 -0.17 -5.17 -5.72
C LEU A 39 -1.49 -5.61 -5.04
N ASP A 40 -2.18 -4.72 -4.32
CA ASP A 40 -3.54 -5.00 -3.83
C ASP A 40 -4.54 -5.20 -4.99
N TYR A 41 -4.42 -4.41 -6.05
CA TYR A 41 -5.22 -4.58 -7.26
C TYR A 41 -4.93 -5.93 -7.93
N ASP A 42 -3.65 -6.29 -8.08
CA ASP A 42 -3.23 -7.55 -8.69
C ASP A 42 -3.77 -8.76 -7.90
N ILE A 43 -3.60 -8.76 -6.57
CA ILE A 43 -4.17 -9.78 -5.67
C ILE A 43 -5.68 -9.92 -5.91
N ARG A 44 -6.44 -8.82 -5.93
CA ARG A 44 -7.89 -8.86 -6.17
C ARG A 44 -8.23 -9.39 -7.57
N GLN A 45 -7.49 -8.97 -8.59
CA GLN A 45 -7.71 -9.46 -9.96
C GLN A 45 -7.45 -10.96 -10.07
N LEU A 46 -6.42 -11.47 -9.39
CA LEU A 46 -6.10 -12.89 -9.34
C LEU A 46 -7.17 -13.68 -8.57
N GLU A 47 -7.64 -13.16 -7.43
CA GLU A 47 -8.76 -13.75 -6.66
C GLU A 47 -10.05 -13.82 -7.48
N VAL A 48 -10.36 -12.76 -8.25
CA VAL A 48 -11.56 -12.71 -9.10
C VAL A 48 -11.41 -13.60 -10.35
N SER A 49 -10.21 -13.67 -10.93
CA SER A 49 -9.97 -14.48 -12.13
C SER A 49 -10.14 -15.98 -11.88
N GLY A 50 -10.14 -16.43 -10.62
CA GLY A 50 -10.37 -17.83 -10.25
C GLY A 50 -9.37 -18.81 -10.89
N SER A 51 -8.26 -18.30 -11.42
CA SER A 51 -7.21 -19.12 -12.02
C SER A 51 -6.58 -19.97 -10.94
N PRO A 52 -6.14 -21.20 -11.25
CA PRO A 52 -5.25 -21.98 -10.40
C PRO A 52 -3.84 -21.37 -10.47
N ILE A 53 -3.75 -20.07 -10.22
CA ILE A 53 -2.47 -19.40 -9.96
C ILE A 53 -1.89 -20.17 -8.78
N ASP A 54 -0.68 -20.69 -8.98
CA ASP A 54 0.06 -21.43 -7.97
C ASP A 54 -0.09 -20.70 -6.63
N ASP A 55 -0.65 -21.38 -5.62
CA ASP A 55 -0.95 -20.82 -4.29
C ASP A 55 0.25 -20.02 -3.75
N SER A 56 1.46 -20.43 -4.12
CA SER A 56 2.74 -19.78 -3.82
C SER A 56 2.85 -18.35 -4.35
N ASN A 57 2.43 -18.07 -5.59
CA ASN A 57 2.47 -16.72 -6.16
C ASN A 57 1.49 -15.79 -5.42
N MET A 58 0.30 -16.28 -5.10
CA MET A 58 -0.66 -15.53 -4.29
C MET A 58 -0.13 -15.27 -2.88
N HIS A 59 0.57 -16.25 -2.31
CA HIS A 59 1.20 -16.11 -1.00
C HIS A 59 2.31 -15.06 -1.01
N ASP A 60 3.17 -15.06 -2.04
CA ASP A 60 4.26 -14.10 -2.21
C ASP A 60 3.74 -12.67 -2.40
N LEU A 61 2.71 -12.50 -3.23
CA LEU A 61 2.05 -11.19 -3.38
C LEU A 61 1.48 -10.73 -2.04
N LYS A 62 0.73 -11.58 -1.32
CA LYS A 62 0.19 -11.23 0.00
C LYS A 62 1.30 -10.85 0.99
N LEU A 63 2.44 -11.53 0.94
CA LEU A 63 3.61 -11.21 1.77
C LEU A 63 4.18 -9.83 1.41
N GLN A 64 4.45 -9.57 0.13
CA GLN A 64 4.92 -8.27 -0.35
C GLN A 64 3.95 -7.14 0.02
N ARG A 65 2.63 -7.39 -0.01
CA ARG A 65 1.61 -6.43 0.45
C ARG A 65 1.79 -6.06 1.90
N MET A 66 2.02 -7.06 2.76
CA MET A 66 2.21 -6.87 4.19
C MET A 66 3.50 -6.13 4.48
N GLU A 67 4.60 -6.49 3.82
CA GLU A 67 5.89 -5.80 3.95
C GLU A 67 5.76 -4.33 3.55
N LEU A 68 5.16 -4.03 2.40
CA LEU A 68 4.92 -2.64 1.97
C LEU A 68 4.03 -1.87 2.94
N LYS A 69 2.98 -2.51 3.50
CA LYS A 69 2.11 -1.89 4.50
C LYS A 69 2.90 -1.52 5.75
N ASP A 70 3.77 -2.41 6.23
CA ASP A 70 4.60 -2.20 7.40
C ASP A 70 5.62 -1.07 7.16
N GLU A 71 6.31 -1.07 6.02
CA GLU A 71 7.26 -0.01 5.65
C GLU A 71 6.60 1.38 5.51
N LEU A 72 5.39 1.44 4.95
CA LEU A 72 4.63 2.69 4.84
C LEU A 72 4.15 3.15 6.22
N TYR A 73 3.71 2.23 7.07
CA TYR A 73 3.25 2.53 8.42
C TYR A 73 4.40 3.02 9.33
N GLN A 74 5.60 2.43 9.21
CA GLN A 74 6.79 2.89 9.92
C GLN A 74 7.11 4.34 9.57
N GLN A 75 7.21 4.66 8.27
CA GLN A 75 7.47 6.03 7.81
C GLN A 75 6.40 7.02 8.26
N LEU A 76 5.13 6.62 8.26
CA LEU A 76 4.04 7.45 8.79
C LEU A 76 4.18 7.71 10.28
N THR A 77 4.48 6.68 11.06
CA THR A 77 4.61 6.79 12.51
C THR A 77 5.80 7.67 12.85
N GLU A 78 6.92 7.50 12.16
CA GLU A 78 8.10 8.35 12.28
C GLU A 78 7.74 9.82 11.97
N HIS A 79 7.10 10.10 10.84
CA HIS A 79 6.69 11.45 10.45
C HIS A 79 5.70 12.07 11.45
N HIS A 80 4.70 11.30 11.88
CA HIS A 80 3.68 11.75 12.84
C HIS A 80 4.27 12.05 14.22
N GLN A 81 5.29 11.31 14.66
CA GLN A 81 5.99 11.57 15.92
C GLN A 81 7.00 12.73 15.84
N GLN A 82 7.39 13.15 14.63
CA GLN A 82 8.29 14.29 14.40
C GLN A 82 7.54 15.63 14.28
N GLY A 83 6.20 15.60 14.28
CA GLY A 83 5.30 16.76 14.16
C GLY A 83 4.86 17.38 15.48
#